data_AF-A0A7J8W9H8-F1
#
_entry.id   AF-A0A7J8W9H8-F1
#
_cell.length_a   1.000
_cell.length_b   1.000
_cell.length_c   1.000
_cell.angle_alpha   90.00
_cell.angle_beta   90.00
_cell.angle_gamma   90.00
#
_symmetry.space_group_name_H-M   'P 1'
#
loop_
_entity.id
_entity.type
_entity.pdbx_description
1 polymer ?
#
loop_
_entity_poly.entity_id
_entity_poly.type
_entity_poly.pdbx_seq_one_letter_code
_entity_poly.pdbx_strand_id
1 'polypeptide(L)' 'MIRKEVKYAYITNDSSRKATYKKRKNGLMKNMSEMSTLCGTDACAIMYSPYESQPE' A
#
# COMPACT_ATOMS: atom_id res chain seq x y z
N MET A 1 12.59 12.56 -10.32
CA MET A 1 12.74 13.08 -8.94
C MET A 1 13.44 12.03 -8.10
N ILE A 2 14.41 12.43 -7.28
CA ILE A 2 15.05 11.54 -6.31
C ILE A 2 14.05 11.22 -5.19
N ARG A 3 13.94 9.95 -4.82
CA ARG A 3 13.07 9.51 -3.73
C ARG A 3 13.63 10.06 -2.41
N LYS A 4 12.82 10.85 -1.70
CA LYS A 4 13.17 11.29 -0.34
C LYS A 4 13.04 10.12 0.63
N GLU A 5 13.98 10.03 1.55
CA GLU A 5 13.89 9.12 2.70
C GLU A 5 12.66 9.48 3.55
N VAL A 6 12.02 8.47 4.13
CA VAL A 6 10.80 8.63 4.92
C VAL A 6 11.00 7.95 6.26
N LYS A 7 10.57 8.59 7.34
CA LYS A 7 10.55 7.98 8.67
C LYS A 7 9.46 6.90 8.73
N TYR A 8 9.77 5.74 9.30
CA TYR A 8 8.80 4.67 9.57
C TYR A 8 7.97 4.97 10.83
N ALA A 9 7.19 6.05 10.76
CA ALA A 9 6.29 6.49 11.82
C ALA A 9 4.94 6.91 11.22
N TYR A 10 3.95 7.13 12.07
CA TYR A 10 2.66 7.63 11.64
C TYR A 10 2.80 9.01 10.97
N ILE A 11 2.25 9.15 9.75
CA ILE A 11 2.26 10.42 9.01
C ILE A 11 1.12 11.28 9.57
N THR A 12 1.44 12.33 10.32
CA THR A 12 0.45 13.20 10.96
C THR A 12 -0.34 14.04 9.95
N ASN A 13 0.34 14.58 8.93
CA ASN A 13 -0.28 15.36 7.86
C ASN A 13 -1.23 14.48 7.01
N ASP A 14 -2.53 14.79 7.02
CA ASP A 14 -3.54 13.95 6.39
C ASP A 14 -3.41 13.86 4.86
N SER A 15 -3.21 14.98 4.17
CA SER A 15 -3.02 14.99 2.71
C SER A 15 -1.82 14.14 2.28
N SER A 16 -0.71 14.25 3.01
CA SER A 16 0.50 13.46 2.78
C SER A 16 0.27 11.97 3.08
N ARG A 17 -0.45 11.67 4.16
CA ARG A 17 -0.83 10.31 4.55
C ARG A 17 -1.72 9.65 3.49
N LYS A 18 -2.77 10.33 3.03
CA LYS A 18 -3.68 9.86 1.98
C LYS A 18 -2.97 9.60 0.66
N ALA A 19 -2.10 10.52 0.22
CA ALA A 19 -1.31 10.34 -0.99
C ALA A 19 -0.32 9.17 -0.87
N THR A 20 0.30 9.00 0.30
CA THR A 20 1.22 7.89 0.58
C THR A 20 0.48 6.55 0.63
N TYR A 21 -0.70 6.50 1.26
CA TYR A 21 -1.57 5.33 1.30
C TYR A 21 -1.86 4.82 -0.12
N LYS A 22 -2.37 5.69 -1.01
CA LYS A 22 -2.69 5.30 -2.40
C LYS A 22 -1.48 4.71 -3.14
N LYS A 23 -0.30 5.33 -3.00
CA LYS A 23 0.94 4.84 -3.63
C LYS A 23 1.39 3.49 -3.07
N ARG A 24 1.36 3.32 -1.74
CA ARG A 24 1.79 2.08 -1.07
C ARG A 24 0.82 0.93 -1.31
N LYS A 25 -0.49 1.18 -1.27
CA LYS A 25 -1.54 0.21 -1.60
C LYS A 25 -1.32 -0.39 -2.98
N ASN A 26 -1.17 0.47 -3.99
CA ASN A 26 -0.95 0.00 -5.37
C ASN A 26 0.34 -0.82 -5.50
N GLY A 27 1.42 -0.41 -4.82
CA GLY A 27 2.67 -1.16 -4.79
C GLY A 27 2.52 -2.52 -4.09
N LEU A 28 1.80 -2.57 -2.97
CA LEU A 28 1.57 -3.81 -2.22
C LEU A 28 0.73 -4.81 -3.03
N MET A 29 -0.36 -4.37 -3.66
CA MET A 29 -1.20 -5.23 -4.48
C MET A 29 -0.45 -5.79 -5.70
N LYS A 30 0.42 -4.98 -6.32
CA LYS A 30 1.32 -5.45 -7.39
C LYS A 30 2.26 -6.54 -6.89
N ASN A 31 2.93 -6.30 -5.76
CA ASN A 31 3.82 -7.29 -5.16
C ASN A 31 3.09 -8.57 -4.79
N MET A 32 1.84 -8.48 -4.35
CA MET A 32 1.03 -9.65 -4.00
C MET A 32 0.67 -10.50 -5.22
N SER A 33 0.30 -9.85 -6.32
CA SER A 33 0.08 -10.53 -7.61
C SER A 33 1.35 -11.17 -8.14
N GLU A 34 2.50 -10.50 -8.04
CA GLU A 34 3.81 -11.05 -8.43
C GLU A 34 4.19 -12.24 -7.55
N MET A 35 4.02 -12.15 -6.23
CA MET A 35 4.26 -13.27 -5.30
C MET A 35 3.43 -14.50 -5.67
N SER A 36 2.13 -14.32 -5.87
CA SER A 36 1.25 -15.44 -6.26
C SER A 36 1.67 -16.05 -7.59
N THR A 37 2.03 -15.21 -8.57
CA THR A 37 2.46 -15.67 -9.91
C THR A 37 3.80 -16.40 -9.87
N LEU A 38 4.79 -15.89 -9.12
CA LEU A 38 6.15 -16.44 -9.08
C LEU A 38 6.24 -17.71 -8.23
N CYS A 39 5.50 -17.76 -7.12
CA CYS A 39 5.54 -18.90 -6.20
C CYS A 39 4.47 -19.95 -6.50
N GLY A 40 3.49 -19.65 -7.36
CA GLY A 40 2.38 -20.56 -7.66
C GLY A 40 1.48 -20.84 -6.46
N THR A 41 1.38 -19.89 -5.53
CA THR A 41 0.61 -20.01 -4.29
C THR A 41 -0.49 -18.97 -4.22
N ASP A 42 -1.63 -19.34 -3.67
CA ASP A 42 -2.71 -18.39 -3.40
C ASP A 42 -2.28 -17.38 -2.34
N ALA A 43 -2.52 -16.10 -2.64
CA ALA A 43 -2.10 -14.99 -1.82
C ALA A 43 -3.30 -14.05 -1.60
N CYS A 44 -3.60 -13.70 -0.35
CA CYS A 44 -4.67 -12.78 0.01
C CYS A 44 -4.14 -11.63 0.88
N ALA A 45 -4.61 -10.40 0.62
CA ALA A 45 -4.38 -9.23 1.44
C ALA A 45 -5.73 -8.60 1.80
N ILE A 46 -5.83 -8.01 3.00
CA ILE A 46 -7.00 -7.24 3.43
C ILE A 46 -6.50 -5.91 4.00
N MET A 47 -6.99 -4.81 3.44
CA MET A 47 -6.62 -3.45 3.81
C MET A 47 -7.84 -2.61 4.15
N TYR A 48 -7.86 -2.12 5.38
CA TYR A 48 -8.83 -1.11 5.81
C TYR A 48 -8.24 0.29 5.68
N SER A 49 -9.11 1.23 5.32
CA SER A 49 -8.71 2.62 5.16
C SER A 49 -9.86 3.55 5.48
N PRO A 50 -9.60 4.68 6.16
CA PRO A 50 -10.61 5.73 6.34
C PRO A 50 -10.92 6.47 5.02
N TYR A 51 -10.20 6.18 3.95
CA TYR A 51 -10.33 6.85 2.66
C TYR A 51 -11.18 6.08 1.65
N GLU A 52 -11.54 4.84 1.94
CA GLU A 52 -12.32 3.95 1.08
C GLU A 52 -13.55 3.46 1.85
N SER A 53 -14.68 3.28 1.16
CA SER A 53 -15.93 2.79 1.79
C SER A 53 -15.93 1.29 2.02
N GLN A 54 -15.07 0.55 1.32
CA GLN A 54 -14.94 -0.90 1.41
C GLN A 54 -13.46 -1.27 1.62
N PRO A 55 -13.19 -2.37 2.35
CA PRO A 55 -11.85 -2.92 2.42
C PRO A 55 -11.43 -3.46 1.05
N GLU A 56 -10.12 -3.42 0.80
CA GLU A 56 -9.50 -3.95 -0.42
C GLU A 56 -8.65 -5.18 -0.12
#